data_AF-A0A158KNS6-F1
#
_entry.id   AF-A0A158KNS6-F1
#
_cell.length_a   1.000
_cell.length_b   1.000
_cell.length_c   1.000
_cell.angle_alpha   90.00
_cell.angle_beta   90.00
_cell.angle_gamma   90.00
#
_symmetry.space_group_name_H-M   'P 1'
#
loop_
_entity.id
_entity.type
_entity.pdbx_description
1 polymer ?
#
loop_
_entity_poly.entity_id
_entity_poly.type
_entity_poly.pdbx_seq_one_letter_code
_entity_poly.pdbx_strand_id
1 'polypeptide(L)'
;MVTVTLRFYEELNDRLAPALRRREFERACPPGATARQVIEAFGIGLDEIELILVDGESAAFDRVLREGDRIAVYPVFEAFDVTPLLCVREAPLRVTRFITGGHLGALARLLRMAGFDTLCGAHLSSSAIAGIAARERRIVLARERALLARADITRGFLLHSETAVLQLRKIVERLDLKRSVRPFTRCIHCNATLRGIDDRSCVRQRVPASVYDRYEHFSICDDCGRVYWPGRHWNAIAACLADTELA
;
A
#
# COMPACT_ATOMS: atom_id res chain seq x y z
N MET A 1 -35.49 19.30 3.33
CA MET A 1 -34.52 18.55 2.51
C MET A 1 -33.27 19.40 2.44
N VAL A 2 -32.11 18.76 2.30
CA VAL A 2 -30.83 19.44 2.19
C VAL A 2 -30.21 19.12 0.83
N THR A 3 -29.71 20.11 0.10
CA THR A 3 -29.03 19.93 -1.18
C THR A 3 -27.52 20.02 -0.97
N VAL A 4 -26.80 19.01 -1.45
CA VAL A 4 -25.34 18.94 -1.38
C VAL A 4 -24.75 18.73 -2.76
N THR A 5 -23.51 19.16 -2.97
CA THR A 5 -22.75 18.87 -4.20
C THR A 5 -21.83 17.68 -3.95
N LEU A 6 -21.87 16.67 -4.81
CA LEU A 6 -21.04 15.47 -4.70
C LEU A 6 -20.08 15.37 -5.88
N ARG A 7 -18.88 14.85 -5.60
CA ARG A 7 -17.92 14.42 -6.61
C ARG A 7 -17.23 13.14 -6.17
N PHE A 8 -17.18 12.16 -7.06
CA PHE A 8 -16.47 10.91 -6.86
C PHE A 8 -15.22 10.86 -7.74
N TYR A 9 -14.11 10.38 -7.19
CA TYR A 9 -12.82 10.32 -7.87
C TYR A 9 -12.43 8.89 -8.26
N GLU A 10 -11.60 8.78 -9.30
CA GLU A 10 -11.02 7.52 -9.83
C GLU A 10 -12.03 6.36 -9.93
N GLU A 11 -11.71 5.19 -9.38
CA GLU A 11 -12.47 3.93 -9.54
C GLU A 11 -13.88 3.99 -8.95
N LEU A 12 -14.14 4.92 -8.02
CA LEU A 12 -15.50 5.10 -7.48
C LEU A 12 -16.50 5.46 -8.59
N ASN A 13 -16.04 6.12 -9.66
CA ASN A 13 -16.86 6.47 -10.81
C ASN A 13 -17.48 5.28 -11.54
N ASP A 14 -16.89 4.08 -11.42
CA ASP A 14 -17.40 2.89 -12.09
C ASP A 14 -18.76 2.44 -11.52
N ARG A 15 -19.06 2.82 -10.27
CA ARG A 15 -20.34 2.56 -9.59
C ARG A 15 -21.44 3.56 -9.98
N LEU A 16 -21.07 4.75 -10.46
CA LEU A 16 -22.04 5.78 -10.81
C LEU A 16 -22.64 5.56 -12.20
N ALA A 17 -23.86 6.07 -12.40
CA ALA A 17 -24.46 6.22 -13.73
C ALA A 17 -23.56 7.11 -14.62
N PRO A 18 -23.44 6.84 -15.93
CA PRO A 18 -22.52 7.55 -16.83
C PRO A 18 -22.64 9.08 -16.78
N ALA A 19 -23.84 9.62 -16.59
CA ALA A 19 -24.09 11.05 -16.52
C ALA A 19 -23.47 11.75 -15.29
N LEU A 20 -23.18 11.00 -14.23
CA LEU A 20 -22.67 11.51 -12.95
C LEU A 20 -21.16 11.33 -12.79
N ARG A 21 -20.51 10.61 -13.72
CA ARG A 21 -19.09 10.26 -13.62
C ARG A 21 -18.19 11.47 -13.86
N ARG A 22 -17.13 11.57 -13.07
CA ARG A 22 -15.99 12.50 -13.20
C ARG A 22 -16.39 13.98 -13.20
N ARG A 23 -17.54 14.30 -12.59
CA ARG A 23 -18.04 15.67 -12.48
C ARG A 23 -18.72 15.89 -11.13
N GLU A 24 -18.93 17.16 -10.83
CA GLU A 24 -19.78 17.56 -9.72
C GLU A 24 -21.25 17.48 -10.12
N PHE A 25 -22.09 17.05 -9.18
CA PHE A 25 -23.54 17.02 -9.35
C PHE A 25 -24.24 17.24 -8.01
N GLU A 26 -25.43 17.82 -8.07
CA GLU A 26 -26.25 18.07 -6.88
C GLU A 26 -27.07 16.85 -6.49
N ARG A 27 -27.27 16.68 -5.18
CA ARG A 27 -28.09 15.63 -4.61
C ARG A 27 -28.90 16.16 -3.44
N ALA A 28 -30.22 16.00 -3.52
CA ALA A 28 -31.10 16.20 -2.39
C ALA A 28 -31.00 15.02 -1.43
N CYS A 29 -30.89 15.31 -0.14
CA CYS A 29 -30.82 14.33 0.94
C CYS A 29 -31.77 14.72 2.10
N PRO A 30 -32.19 13.74 2.92
CA PRO A 30 -32.99 14.01 4.10
C PRO A 30 -32.27 14.95 5.08
N PRO A 31 -32.98 15.83 5.81
CA PRO A 31 -32.39 16.59 6.90
C PRO A 31 -31.71 15.65 7.91
N GLY A 32 -30.48 15.98 8.32
CA GLY A 32 -29.70 15.15 9.24
C GLY A 32 -28.99 13.96 8.58
N ALA A 33 -29.05 13.81 7.26
CA ALA A 33 -28.32 12.75 6.56
C ALA A 33 -26.81 12.89 6.77
N THR A 34 -26.16 11.75 6.97
CA THR A 34 -24.71 11.66 7.14
C THR A 34 -24.01 11.42 5.81
N ALA A 35 -22.72 11.76 5.73
CA ALA A 35 -21.89 11.44 4.57
C ALA A 35 -21.97 9.96 4.18
N ARG A 36 -21.95 9.04 5.18
CA ARG A 36 -22.15 7.60 4.98
C ARG A 36 -23.41 7.28 4.19
N GLN A 37 -24.57 7.71 4.69
CA GLN A 37 -25.87 7.37 4.12
C GLN A 37 -26.00 7.88 2.69
N VAL A 38 -25.49 9.09 2.43
CA VAL A 38 -25.52 9.69 1.09
C VAL A 38 -24.61 8.92 0.13
N ILE A 39 -23.42 8.51 0.57
CA ILE A 39 -22.48 7.78 -0.29
C ILE A 39 -22.93 6.34 -0.57
N GLU A 40 -23.39 5.61 0.46
CA GLU A 40 -23.88 4.23 0.32
C GLU A 40 -25.08 4.14 -0.66
N ALA A 41 -25.87 5.22 -0.80
CA ALA A 41 -26.96 5.30 -1.76
C ALA A 41 -26.51 5.21 -3.24
N PHE A 42 -25.21 5.38 -3.53
CA PHE A 42 -24.62 5.16 -4.86
C PHE A 42 -24.05 3.74 -5.03
N GLY A 43 -24.28 2.84 -4.07
CA GLY A 43 -23.78 1.46 -4.13
C GLY A 43 -22.27 1.34 -3.93
N ILE A 44 -21.65 2.37 -3.34
CA ILE A 44 -20.22 2.39 -3.01
C ILE A 44 -20.06 1.87 -1.58
N GLY A 45 -19.26 0.81 -1.42
CA GLY A 45 -18.90 0.27 -0.12
C GLY A 45 -17.96 1.21 0.65
N LEU A 46 -18.10 1.26 1.98
CA LEU A 46 -17.22 2.07 2.83
C LEU A 46 -15.78 1.57 2.84
N ASP A 47 -15.54 0.32 2.41
CA ASP A 47 -14.21 -0.26 2.22
C ASP A 47 -13.56 0.17 0.88
N GLU A 48 -14.31 0.82 -0.01
CA GLU A 48 -13.80 1.38 -1.26
C GLU A 48 -13.33 2.83 -1.08
N ILE A 49 -13.70 3.49 0.03
CA ILE A 49 -13.47 4.93 0.28
C ILE A 49 -12.34 5.13 1.28
N GLU A 50 -11.36 5.97 0.94
CA GLU A 50 -10.27 6.30 1.85
C GLU A 50 -10.35 7.72 2.42
N LEU A 51 -10.84 8.70 1.66
CA LEU A 51 -10.93 10.10 2.10
C LEU A 51 -12.26 10.72 1.69
N ILE A 52 -12.89 11.43 2.62
CA ILE A 52 -14.03 12.31 2.37
C ILE A 52 -13.60 13.71 2.74
N LEU A 53 -13.77 14.65 1.81
CA LEU A 53 -13.64 16.08 2.09
C LEU A 53 -15.02 16.73 2.05
N VAL A 54 -15.34 17.53 3.06
CA VAL A 54 -16.50 18.42 3.08
C VAL A 54 -15.97 19.85 3.10
N ASP A 55 -16.25 20.60 2.04
CA ASP A 55 -15.74 21.96 1.80
C ASP A 55 -14.21 22.07 1.89
N GLY A 56 -13.52 20.99 1.51
CA GLY A 56 -12.06 20.90 1.52
C GLY A 56 -11.46 20.39 2.85
N GLU A 57 -12.27 20.22 3.89
CA GLU A 57 -11.82 19.67 5.17
C GLU A 57 -12.09 18.17 5.27
N SER A 58 -11.15 17.41 5.83
CA SER A 58 -11.34 15.98 6.03
C SER A 58 -12.47 15.71 7.02
N ALA A 59 -13.38 14.84 6.63
CA ALA A 59 -14.60 14.55 7.39
C ALA A 59 -14.75 13.05 7.63
N ALA A 60 -15.32 12.70 8.79
CA ALA A 60 -15.70 11.33 9.12
C ALA A 60 -17.03 10.93 8.45
N PHE A 61 -17.31 9.63 8.41
CA PHE A 61 -18.52 9.07 7.79
C PHE A 61 -19.84 9.54 8.46
N ASP A 62 -19.78 9.87 9.75
CA ASP A 62 -20.91 10.34 10.55
C ASP A 62 -21.12 11.86 10.47
N ARG A 63 -20.31 12.59 9.69
CA ARG A 63 -20.50 14.02 9.44
C ARG A 63 -21.90 14.27 8.88
N VAL A 64 -22.71 15.00 9.65
CA VAL A 64 -24.05 15.45 9.26
C VAL A 64 -23.95 16.55 8.21
N LEU A 65 -24.56 16.33 7.05
CA LEU A 65 -24.47 17.24 5.91
C LEU A 65 -25.42 18.44 6.07
N ARG A 66 -24.95 19.61 5.60
CA ARG A 66 -25.70 20.88 5.61
C ARG A 66 -25.96 21.38 4.19
N GLU A 67 -26.86 22.35 4.08
CA GLU A 67 -27.24 22.92 2.79
C GLU A 67 -26.03 23.56 2.14
N GLY A 68 -25.75 23.20 0.89
CA GLY A 68 -24.65 23.73 0.11
C GLY A 68 -23.30 23.03 0.34
N ASP A 69 -23.19 22.07 1.26
CA ASP A 69 -21.94 21.34 1.50
C ASP A 69 -21.41 20.73 0.17
N ARG A 70 -20.12 20.92 -0.10
CA ARG A 70 -19.41 20.29 -1.23
C ARG A 70 -18.61 19.09 -0.76
N ILE A 71 -18.97 17.92 -1.24
CA ILE A 71 -18.47 16.63 -0.78
C ILE A 71 -17.63 15.99 -1.88
N ALA A 72 -16.35 15.80 -1.62
CA ALA A 72 -15.44 15.06 -2.49
C ALA A 72 -15.09 13.71 -1.86
N VAL A 73 -15.32 12.62 -2.60
CA VAL A 73 -15.11 11.25 -2.13
C VAL A 73 -14.02 10.60 -2.96
N TYR A 74 -12.98 10.14 -2.28
CA TYR A 74 -11.81 9.55 -2.90
C TYR A 74 -11.67 8.07 -2.56
N PRO A 75 -11.33 7.22 -3.53
CA PRO A 75 -11.06 5.81 -3.29
C PRO A 75 -9.74 5.61 -2.53
N VAL A 76 -9.44 4.35 -2.23
CA VAL A 76 -8.13 3.93 -1.72
C VAL A 76 -7.01 4.37 -2.67
N PHE A 77 -6.20 5.32 -2.22
CA PHE A 77 -4.99 5.78 -2.88
C PHE A 77 -3.83 4.82 -2.61
N GLU A 78 -3.00 4.62 -3.64
CA GLU A 78 -1.72 3.92 -3.46
C GLU A 78 -0.52 4.85 -3.45
N ALA A 79 -0.69 6.09 -3.91
CA ALA A 79 0.41 6.99 -4.22
C ALA A 79 0.79 7.95 -3.07
N PHE A 80 -0.05 8.11 -2.05
CA PHE A 80 0.17 9.13 -1.00
C PHE A 80 -0.12 8.56 0.39
N ASP A 81 0.61 9.02 1.40
CA ASP A 81 0.28 8.74 2.79
C ASP A 81 -0.78 9.71 3.27
N VAL A 82 -2.02 9.26 3.18
CA VAL A 82 -3.17 10.02 3.68
C VAL A 82 -3.39 9.84 5.17
N THR A 83 -2.56 9.07 5.90
CA THR A 83 -2.70 8.87 7.35
C THR A 83 -2.89 10.18 8.13
N PRO A 84 -2.15 11.29 7.86
CA PRO A 84 -2.38 12.57 8.54
C PRO A 84 -3.77 13.18 8.29
N LEU A 85 -4.42 12.80 7.19
CA LEU A 85 -5.69 13.32 6.72
C LEU A 85 -6.87 12.39 7.03
N LEU A 86 -6.63 11.20 7.60
CA LEU A 86 -7.70 10.22 7.84
C LEU A 86 -8.52 10.57 9.08
N CYS A 87 -9.80 10.91 8.85
CA CYS A 87 -10.81 11.02 9.91
C CYS A 87 -11.86 9.89 9.86
N VAL A 88 -11.96 9.19 8.73
CA VAL A 88 -12.98 8.14 8.49
C VAL A 88 -12.66 6.80 9.14
N ARG A 89 -11.40 6.58 9.55
CA ARG A 89 -10.89 5.34 10.18
C ARG A 89 -9.54 5.60 10.85
N GLU A 90 -9.11 4.69 11.72
CA GLU A 90 -7.84 4.79 12.48
C GLU A 90 -6.58 4.57 11.63
N ALA A 91 -6.67 3.79 10.55
CA ALA A 91 -5.53 3.50 9.66
C ALA A 91 -5.99 3.34 8.20
N PRO A 92 -5.16 3.69 7.20
CA PRO A 92 -5.52 3.53 5.80
C PRO A 92 -5.79 2.06 5.45
N LEU A 93 -6.67 1.81 4.49
CA LEU A 93 -6.97 0.43 4.03
C LEU A 93 -5.83 -0.19 3.22
N ARG A 94 -4.80 0.59 2.89
CA ARG A 94 -3.68 0.15 2.06
C ARG A 94 -2.93 -1.02 2.73
N VAL A 95 -3.03 -2.20 2.12
CA VAL A 95 -2.03 -3.25 2.29
C VAL A 95 -1.18 -3.25 1.04
N THR A 96 -0.10 -2.47 1.08
CA THR A 96 0.80 -2.32 -0.07
C THR A 96 1.53 -3.62 -0.32
N ARG A 97 1.16 -4.27 -1.42
CA ARG A 97 1.76 -5.53 -1.88
C ARG A 97 2.28 -5.36 -3.28
N PHE A 98 3.42 -5.95 -3.55
CA PHE A 98 4.09 -5.86 -4.84
C PHE A 98 4.12 -7.22 -5.54
N ILE A 99 4.22 -7.18 -6.86
CA ILE A 99 4.57 -8.33 -7.68
C ILE A 99 5.51 -7.91 -8.79
N THR A 100 6.49 -8.74 -9.09
CA THR A 100 7.46 -8.51 -10.16
C THR A 100 7.92 -9.82 -10.81
N GLY A 101 8.43 -9.72 -12.04
CA GLY A 101 9.21 -10.78 -12.66
C GLY A 101 10.60 -10.95 -12.02
N GLY A 102 11.24 -12.09 -12.30
CA GLY A 102 12.53 -12.46 -11.69
C GLY A 102 13.70 -11.49 -11.93
N HIS A 103 13.66 -10.70 -13.00
CA HIS A 103 14.70 -9.71 -13.33
C HIS A 103 14.81 -8.56 -12.31
N LEU A 104 13.82 -8.38 -11.42
CA LEU A 104 13.86 -7.43 -10.31
C LEU A 104 13.99 -8.13 -8.95
N GLY A 105 14.57 -9.33 -8.92
CA GLY A 105 14.74 -10.11 -7.69
C GLY A 105 15.53 -9.37 -6.60
N ALA A 106 16.51 -8.54 -6.97
CA ALA A 106 17.23 -7.69 -6.02
C ALA A 106 16.28 -6.69 -5.34
N LEU A 107 15.45 -5.98 -6.11
CA LEU A 107 14.46 -5.05 -5.58
C LEU A 107 13.42 -5.77 -4.72
N ALA A 108 12.93 -6.94 -5.15
CA ALA A 108 11.99 -7.74 -4.38
C ALA A 108 12.54 -8.08 -2.98
N ARG A 109 13.83 -8.41 -2.89
CA ARG A 109 14.51 -8.68 -1.62
C ARG A 109 14.60 -7.44 -0.73
N LEU A 110 14.86 -6.27 -1.30
CA LEU A 110 14.92 -5.02 -0.56
C LEU A 110 13.53 -4.63 -0.02
N LEU A 111 12.48 -4.75 -0.84
CA LEU A 111 11.10 -4.50 -0.42
C LEU A 111 10.66 -5.45 0.71
N ARG A 112 10.99 -6.74 0.61
CA ARG A 112 10.77 -7.71 1.70
C ARG A 112 11.56 -7.36 2.96
N MET A 113 12.79 -6.88 2.82
CA MET A 113 13.59 -6.43 3.96
C MET A 113 12.96 -5.22 4.66
N ALA A 114 12.32 -4.32 3.90
CA ALA A 114 11.53 -3.20 4.43
C ALA A 114 10.14 -3.62 4.96
N GLY A 115 9.76 -4.90 4.84
CA GLY A 115 8.50 -5.44 5.38
C GLY A 115 7.35 -5.58 4.39
N PHE A 116 7.56 -5.23 3.12
CA PHE A 116 6.49 -5.29 2.12
C PHE A 116 6.36 -6.69 1.52
N ASP A 117 5.14 -7.22 1.51
CA ASP A 117 4.81 -8.47 0.82
C ASP A 117 5.03 -8.27 -0.69
N THR A 118 6.07 -8.94 -1.21
CA THR A 118 6.52 -8.80 -2.59
C THR A 118 6.71 -10.16 -3.23
N LEU A 119 5.82 -10.52 -4.16
CA LEU A 119 6.01 -11.72 -4.97
C LEU A 119 7.03 -11.45 -6.09
N CYS A 120 7.91 -12.42 -6.29
CA CYS A 120 8.92 -12.38 -7.34
C CYS A 120 9.18 -13.80 -7.82
N GLY A 121 8.97 -14.05 -9.11
CA GLY A 121 9.18 -15.37 -9.71
C GLY A 121 9.86 -15.25 -11.05
N ALA A 122 10.91 -16.05 -11.26
CA ALA A 122 11.63 -16.11 -12.54
C ALA A 122 10.76 -16.68 -13.67
N HIS A 123 9.82 -17.56 -13.33
CA HIS A 123 8.96 -18.27 -14.29
C HIS A 123 7.55 -17.68 -14.42
N LEU A 124 7.29 -16.53 -13.79
CA LEU A 124 5.99 -15.87 -13.93
C LEU A 124 5.92 -15.19 -15.30
N SER A 125 5.00 -15.64 -16.15
CA SER A 125 4.67 -14.95 -17.40
C SER A 125 4.00 -13.60 -17.12
N SER A 126 4.04 -12.69 -18.09
CA SER A 126 3.31 -11.41 -18.02
C SER A 126 1.82 -11.58 -17.71
N SER A 127 1.18 -12.62 -18.27
CA SER A 127 -0.23 -12.95 -17.98
C SER A 127 -0.42 -13.46 -16.55
N ALA A 128 0.49 -14.28 -16.03
CA ALA A 128 0.43 -14.75 -14.65
C ALA A 128 0.63 -13.59 -13.66
N ILE A 129 1.58 -12.68 -13.93
CA ILE A 129 1.80 -11.47 -13.13
C ILE A 129 0.52 -10.63 -13.09
N ALA A 130 -0.07 -10.34 -14.24
CA ALA A 130 -1.29 -9.55 -14.32
C ALA A 130 -2.47 -10.20 -13.60
N GLY A 131 -2.68 -11.52 -13.79
CA GLY A 131 -3.74 -12.27 -13.12
C GLY A 131 -3.59 -12.29 -11.59
N ILE A 132 -2.38 -12.50 -11.08
CA ILE A 132 -2.10 -12.43 -9.64
C ILE A 132 -2.27 -11.00 -9.12
N ALA A 133 -1.78 -10.01 -9.86
CA ALA A 133 -1.90 -8.59 -9.48
C ALA A 133 -3.36 -8.16 -9.33
N ALA A 134 -4.22 -8.54 -10.29
CA ALA A 134 -5.65 -8.27 -10.24
C ALA A 134 -6.33 -8.98 -9.05
N ARG A 135 -6.13 -10.30 -8.94
CA ARG A 135 -6.77 -11.13 -7.90
C ARG A 135 -6.34 -10.74 -6.48
N GLU A 136 -5.05 -10.51 -6.28
CA GLU A 136 -4.46 -10.21 -4.96
C GLU A 136 -4.27 -8.73 -4.73
N ARG A 137 -4.75 -7.88 -5.61
CA ARG A 137 -4.66 -6.43 -5.45
C ARG A 137 -3.21 -5.95 -5.22
N ARG A 138 -2.27 -6.39 -6.07
CA ARG A 138 -0.83 -6.08 -5.98
C ARG A 138 -0.41 -5.04 -7.01
N ILE A 139 0.54 -4.20 -6.64
CA ILE A 139 1.21 -3.24 -7.52
C ILE A 139 2.24 -4.00 -8.37
N VAL A 140 2.08 -3.93 -9.69
CA VAL A 140 3.04 -4.51 -10.63
C VAL A 140 4.26 -3.60 -10.75
N LEU A 141 5.43 -4.09 -10.38
CA LEU A 141 6.70 -3.40 -10.63
C LEU A 141 7.26 -3.89 -11.97
N ALA A 142 7.51 -2.96 -12.89
CA ALA A 142 8.01 -3.29 -14.22
C ALA A 142 9.02 -2.27 -14.71
N ARG A 143 9.96 -2.70 -15.56
CA ARG A 143 10.84 -1.79 -16.32
C ARG A 143 10.27 -1.42 -17.69
N GLU A 144 9.36 -2.24 -18.20
CA GLU A 144 8.81 -2.11 -19.55
C GLU A 144 7.35 -1.66 -19.51
N ARG A 145 7.03 -0.65 -20.32
CA ARG A 145 5.67 -0.15 -20.49
C ARG A 145 4.71 -1.20 -21.03
N ALA A 146 5.20 -2.16 -21.83
CA ALA A 146 4.37 -3.18 -22.47
C ALA A 146 3.60 -4.04 -21.45
N LEU A 147 4.23 -4.40 -20.32
CA LEU A 147 3.55 -5.12 -19.25
C LEU A 147 2.46 -4.23 -18.62
N LEU A 148 2.79 -2.97 -18.30
CA LEU A 148 1.86 -2.06 -17.64
C LEU A 148 0.74 -1.55 -18.54
N ALA A 149 0.88 -1.66 -19.86
CA ALA A 149 -0.14 -1.26 -20.83
C ALA A 149 -1.29 -2.28 -20.96
N ARG A 150 -1.23 -3.42 -20.27
CA ARG A 150 -2.30 -4.40 -20.30
C ARG A 150 -3.52 -3.91 -19.50
N ALA A 151 -4.71 -4.09 -20.06
CA ALA A 151 -5.97 -3.66 -19.45
C ALA A 151 -6.29 -4.32 -18.10
N ASP A 152 -5.73 -5.51 -17.84
CA ASP A 152 -5.92 -6.25 -16.59
C ASP A 152 -4.98 -5.79 -15.46
N ILE A 153 -4.04 -4.89 -15.74
CA ILE A 153 -3.20 -4.25 -14.73
C ILE A 153 -3.81 -2.90 -14.38
N THR A 154 -4.48 -2.86 -13.24
CA THR A 154 -5.03 -1.61 -12.69
C THR A 154 -3.97 -0.79 -11.95
N ARG A 155 -2.87 -1.43 -11.53
CA ARG A 155 -1.85 -0.83 -10.66
C ARG A 155 -0.45 -1.22 -11.08
N GLY A 156 0.26 -0.24 -11.60
CA GLY A 156 1.60 -0.41 -12.15
C GLY A 156 2.54 0.68 -11.67
N PHE A 157 3.78 0.29 -11.38
CA PHE A 157 4.87 1.21 -11.13
C PHE A 157 5.99 0.96 -12.13
N LEU A 158 6.23 1.94 -12.99
CA LEU A 158 7.29 1.89 -13.98
C LEU A 158 8.62 2.31 -13.35
N LEU A 159 9.62 1.45 -13.43
CA LEU A 159 10.94 1.67 -12.89
C LEU A 159 11.88 2.23 -13.95
N HIS A 160 12.45 3.40 -13.64
CA HIS A 160 13.39 4.11 -14.51
C HIS A 160 14.85 4.06 -14.00
N SER A 161 15.05 3.70 -12.72
CA SER A 161 16.39 3.69 -12.10
C SER A 161 17.19 2.43 -12.41
N GLU A 162 18.52 2.59 -12.37
CA GLU A 162 19.48 1.52 -12.70
C GLU A 162 19.70 0.53 -11.56
N THR A 163 19.75 1.00 -10.31
CA THR A 163 20.05 0.13 -9.15
C THR A 163 18.82 -0.17 -8.30
N ALA A 164 18.77 -1.36 -7.70
CA ALA A 164 17.67 -1.80 -6.84
C ALA A 164 17.45 -0.89 -5.62
N VAL A 165 18.51 -0.30 -5.07
CA VAL A 165 18.44 0.63 -3.94
C VAL A 165 17.76 1.94 -4.35
N LEU A 166 18.14 2.50 -5.50
CA LEU A 166 17.48 3.71 -6.04
C LEU A 166 16.03 3.42 -6.45
N GLN A 167 15.73 2.21 -6.94
CA GLN A 167 14.36 1.78 -7.23
C GLN A 167 13.52 1.71 -5.94
N LEU A 168 14.05 1.11 -4.87
CA LEU A 168 13.39 1.06 -3.57
C LEU A 168 13.08 2.47 -3.06
N ARG A 169 14.09 3.36 -3.05
CA ARG A 169 13.92 4.74 -2.59
C ARG A 169 12.81 5.46 -3.36
N LYS A 170 12.82 5.37 -4.70
CA LYS A 170 11.77 5.97 -5.54
C LYS A 170 10.38 5.39 -5.26
N ILE A 171 10.27 4.08 -5.05
CA ILE A 171 8.99 3.46 -4.69
C ILE A 171 8.50 4.01 -3.35
N VAL A 172 9.38 4.06 -2.34
CA VAL A 172 9.03 4.54 -1.00
C VAL A 172 8.68 6.03 -1.00
N GLU A 173 9.39 6.86 -1.76
CA GLU A 173 9.07 8.27 -1.97
C GLU A 173 7.74 8.44 -2.69
N ARG A 174 7.59 7.80 -3.86
CA ARG A 174 6.49 8.05 -4.79
C ARG A 174 5.15 7.48 -4.31
N LEU A 175 5.19 6.43 -3.50
CA LEU A 175 4.02 5.81 -2.87
C LEU A 175 3.91 6.19 -1.37
N ASP A 176 4.79 7.08 -0.90
CA ASP A 176 4.84 7.59 0.47
C ASP A 176 4.73 6.49 1.55
N LEU A 177 5.63 5.52 1.45
CA LEU A 177 5.57 4.27 2.24
C LEU A 177 6.41 4.32 3.51
N LYS A 178 7.02 5.46 3.85
CA LYS A 178 7.97 5.56 4.97
C LYS A 178 7.37 5.09 6.29
N ARG A 179 6.15 5.51 6.60
CA ARG A 179 5.42 5.11 7.81
C ARG A 179 4.95 3.65 7.80
N SER A 180 4.96 3.02 6.63
CA SER A 180 4.55 1.63 6.42
C SER A 180 5.72 0.64 6.47
N VAL A 181 6.97 1.11 6.62
CA VAL A 181 8.15 0.25 6.73
C VAL A 181 8.09 -0.54 8.03
N ARG A 182 8.09 -1.88 7.92
CA ARG A 182 8.01 -2.82 9.05
C ARG A 182 9.04 -3.93 8.87
N PRO A 183 10.33 -3.67 9.15
CA PRO A 183 11.39 -4.65 8.93
C PRO A 183 11.19 -5.90 9.78
N PHE A 184 11.84 -7.00 9.38
CA PHE A 184 11.77 -8.29 10.08
C PHE A 184 10.36 -8.90 10.19
N THR A 185 9.42 -8.49 9.32
CA THR A 185 8.09 -9.09 9.21
C THR A 185 7.95 -10.05 8.04
N ARG A 186 8.86 -9.99 7.05
CA ARG A 186 8.84 -10.80 5.83
C ARG A 186 10.18 -11.47 5.55
N CYS A 187 10.12 -12.72 5.12
CA CYS A 187 11.28 -13.48 4.70
C CYS A 187 11.82 -12.93 3.38
N ILE A 188 13.06 -12.46 3.39
CA ILE A 188 13.73 -11.92 2.19
C ILE A 188 13.77 -12.97 1.05
N HIS A 189 13.82 -14.26 1.40
CA HIS A 189 13.93 -15.36 0.45
C HIS A 189 12.58 -15.81 -0.13
N CYS A 190 11.64 -16.25 0.72
CA CYS A 190 10.37 -16.84 0.28
C CYS A 190 9.14 -15.94 0.47
N ASN A 191 9.28 -14.73 1.01
CA ASN A 191 8.19 -13.77 1.26
C ASN A 191 7.18 -14.16 2.37
N ALA A 192 7.36 -15.32 3.00
CA ALA A 192 6.57 -15.74 4.17
C ALA A 192 6.68 -14.74 5.32
N THR A 193 5.67 -14.71 6.19
CA THR A 193 5.74 -13.93 7.43
C THR A 193 6.82 -14.47 8.35
N LEU A 194 7.55 -13.56 8.99
CA LEU A 194 8.53 -13.94 10.01
C LEU A 194 7.86 -13.95 11.38
N ARG A 195 8.24 -14.92 12.20
CA ARG A 195 7.84 -15.03 13.59
C ARG A 195 8.98 -14.52 14.47
N GLY A 196 8.65 -13.66 15.44
CA GLY A 196 9.58 -13.26 16.50
C GLY A 196 9.99 -14.46 17.34
N ILE A 197 11.23 -14.44 17.83
CA ILE A 197 11.75 -15.46 18.73
C ILE A 197 11.82 -14.88 20.14
N ASP A 198 11.01 -15.43 21.04
CA ASP A 198 10.97 -14.99 22.45
C ASP A 198 12.17 -15.53 23.24
N ASP A 199 12.50 -16.81 23.08
CA ASP A 199 13.69 -17.42 23.67
C ASP A 199 14.83 -17.50 22.64
N ARG A 200 15.79 -16.58 22.74
CA ARG A 200 16.95 -16.56 21.83
C ARG A 200 17.79 -17.85 21.90
N SER A 201 17.73 -18.62 22.99
CA SER A 201 18.54 -19.84 23.14
C SER A 201 18.29 -20.84 21.99
N CYS A 202 17.09 -20.83 21.41
CA CYS A 202 16.72 -21.71 20.29
C CYS A 202 17.49 -21.43 18.99
N VAL A 203 18.12 -20.25 18.85
CA VAL A 203 18.94 -19.89 17.67
C VAL A 203 20.44 -19.97 17.92
N ARG A 204 20.89 -20.32 19.13
CA ARG A 204 22.32 -20.32 19.50
C ARG A 204 23.20 -21.14 18.57
N GLN A 205 22.69 -22.28 18.08
CA GLN A 205 23.41 -23.15 17.14
C GLN A 205 23.10 -22.84 15.67
N ARG A 206 22.22 -21.88 15.39
CA ARG A 206 21.72 -21.55 14.05
C ARG A 206 22.28 -20.24 13.50
N VAL A 207 22.92 -19.44 14.36
CA VAL A 207 23.60 -18.21 13.98
C VAL A 207 25.06 -18.25 14.45
N PRO A 208 25.98 -17.48 13.83
CA PRO A 208 27.34 -17.36 14.32
C PRO A 208 27.38 -16.87 15.79
N ALA A 209 28.32 -17.37 16.59
CA ALA A 209 28.45 -16.98 18.00
C ALA A 209 28.53 -15.45 18.18
N SER A 210 29.30 -14.77 17.32
CA SER A 210 29.42 -13.30 17.34
C SER A 210 28.11 -12.55 17.06
N VAL A 211 27.16 -13.17 16.37
CA VAL A 211 25.81 -12.63 16.15
C VAL A 211 24.94 -12.91 17.37
N TYR A 212 24.99 -14.14 17.91
CA TYR A 212 24.26 -14.52 19.11
C TYR A 212 24.60 -13.64 20.31
N ASP A 213 25.88 -13.34 20.50
CA ASP A 213 26.36 -12.53 21.63
C ASP A 213 25.99 -11.05 21.47
N ARG A 214 25.81 -10.57 20.23
CA ARG A 214 25.58 -9.16 19.93
C ARG A 214 24.11 -8.76 19.88
N TYR A 215 23.22 -9.67 19.47
CA TYR A 215 21.81 -9.35 19.25
C TYR A 215 20.90 -10.13 20.20
N GLU A 216 19.86 -9.47 20.69
CA GLU A 216 18.85 -10.07 21.55
C GLU A 216 17.61 -10.51 20.78
N HIS A 217 17.28 -9.77 19.72
CA HIS A 217 16.07 -9.97 18.93
C HIS A 217 16.37 -10.74 17.65
N PHE A 218 15.66 -11.85 17.47
CA PHE A 218 15.73 -12.68 16.29
C PHE A 218 14.34 -12.94 15.71
N SER A 219 14.29 -13.19 14.41
CA SER A 219 13.07 -13.64 13.75
C SER A 219 13.37 -14.85 12.90
N ILE A 220 12.41 -15.75 12.77
CA ILE A 220 12.53 -16.98 11.99
C ILE A 220 11.44 -17.07 10.93
N CYS A 221 11.81 -17.58 9.77
CA CYS A 221 10.86 -18.01 8.77
C CYS A 221 10.51 -19.48 9.01
N ASP A 222 9.24 -19.76 9.27
CA ASP A 222 8.77 -21.15 9.50
C ASP A 222 8.76 -21.97 8.19
N ASP A 223 8.63 -21.33 7.03
CA ASP A 223 8.63 -22.02 5.72
C ASP A 223 10.03 -22.49 5.28
N CYS A 224 11.05 -21.62 5.42
CA CYS A 224 12.39 -21.90 4.89
C CYS A 224 13.47 -22.04 5.97
N GLY A 225 13.11 -21.91 7.25
CA GLY A 225 14.00 -22.08 8.40
C GLY A 225 15.13 -21.05 8.52
N ARG A 226 15.07 -19.92 7.80
CA ARG A 226 16.12 -18.88 7.91
C ARG A 226 15.89 -18.01 9.14
N VAL A 227 16.98 -17.64 9.82
CA VAL A 227 16.99 -16.74 10.98
C VAL A 227 17.47 -15.35 10.54
N TYR A 228 16.85 -14.31 11.09
CA TYR A 228 17.07 -12.90 10.75
C TYR A 228 17.34 -12.07 12.02
N TRP A 229 18.14 -11.02 11.87
CA TRP A 229 18.53 -10.08 12.93
C TRP A 229 18.90 -8.70 12.32
N PRO A 230 18.90 -7.60 13.09
CA PRO A 230 19.19 -6.24 12.61
C PRO A 230 20.69 -6.00 12.36
N GLY A 231 21.25 -6.74 11.40
CA GLY A 231 22.64 -6.61 10.97
C GLY A 231 22.90 -5.50 9.96
N ARG A 232 24.14 -5.43 9.47
CA ARG A 232 24.63 -4.36 8.56
C ARG A 232 23.77 -4.16 7.30
N HIS A 233 23.22 -5.24 6.74
CA HIS A 233 22.36 -5.15 5.55
C HIS A 233 21.09 -4.33 5.80
N TRP A 234 20.47 -4.50 6.97
CA TRP A 234 19.34 -3.68 7.36
C TRP A 234 19.77 -2.23 7.59
N ASN A 235 20.87 -2.00 8.30
CA ASN A 235 21.35 -0.63 8.59
C ASN A 235 21.61 0.17 7.32
N ALA A 236 22.17 -0.44 6.28
CA ALA A 236 22.39 0.22 4.99
C ALA A 236 21.08 0.62 4.29
N ILE A 237 20.05 -0.25 4.35
CA ILE A 237 18.72 0.08 3.82
C ILE A 237 18.05 1.15 4.67
N ALA A 238 18.08 1.02 5.99
CA ALA A 238 17.48 1.97 6.91
C ALA A 238 18.05 3.37 6.70
N ALA A 239 19.37 3.51 6.55
CA ALA A 239 20.02 4.77 6.20
C ALA A 239 19.51 5.32 4.86
N CYS A 240 19.46 4.49 3.82
CA CYS A 240 18.94 4.89 2.52
C CYS A 240 17.48 5.36 2.56
N LEU A 241 16.65 4.76 3.43
CA LEU A 241 15.24 5.15 3.59
C LEU A 241 15.09 6.39 4.48
N ALA A 242 16.03 6.63 5.41
CA ALA A 242 16.06 7.81 6.28
C ALA A 242 16.49 9.09 5.54
N ASP A 243 17.42 9.01 4.58
CA ASP A 243 17.94 10.13 3.75
C ASP A 243 16.93 10.70 2.74
N THR A 244 15.67 10.41 2.97
CA THR A 244 14.56 10.87 2.16
C THR A 244 13.93 12.07 2.86
N GLU A 245 14.69 13.15 3.10
CA GLU A 245 14.09 14.40 3.59
C GLU A 245 13.41 15.17 2.46
N LEU A 246 12.34 15.85 2.84
CA LEU A 246 11.44 16.63 2.01
C LEU A 246 12.20 17.60 1.08
N ALA A 247 11.90 17.52 -0.21
CA ALA A 247 11.98 18.67 -1.11
C ALA A 247 10.56 19.02 -1.53
#